data_AF-A0A432P9P6-F1
#
_entry.id   AF-A0A432P9P6-F1
#
_cell.length_a   1.000
_cell.length_b   1.000
_cell.length_c   1.000
_cell.angle_alpha   90.00
_cell.angle_beta   90.00
_cell.angle_gamma   90.00
#
_symmetry.space_group_name_H-M   'P 1'
#
loop_
_entity.id
_entity.type
_entity.pdbx_description
1 polymer ?
#
loop_
_entity_poly.entity_id
_entity_poly.type
_entity_poly.pdbx_seq_one_letter_code
_entity_poly.pdbx_strand_id
1 'polypeptide(L)'
;MIENVTSFDESLQKLVETPFGTSAEELRITAIGSKIEFAKGELQTVQAYIDVVYAGKIVVTTDDGSELATDPLAHLGSVLSNYEQMLFDQIAELEYQQEMLLFPPDDEEDAEDDGLSYNQDTALTPRTS
;
A
#
# COMPACT_ATOMS: atom_id res chain seq x y z
N MET A 1 -51.68 -4.84 -31.95
CA MET A 1 -51.26 -4.33 -30.64
C MET A 1 -49.82 -4.72 -30.45
N ILE A 2 -48.99 -3.73 -30.14
CA ILE A 2 -47.54 -3.80 -30.08
C ILE A 2 -47.23 -4.03 -28.61
N GLU A 3 -46.62 -5.15 -28.25
CA GLU A 3 -45.98 -5.30 -26.96
C GLU A 3 -44.48 -5.43 -27.19
N ASN A 4 -43.80 -4.40 -26.67
CA ASN A 4 -42.40 -4.09 -26.78
C ASN A 4 -41.54 -5.25 -26.27
N VAL A 5 -40.72 -5.83 -27.14
CA VAL A 5 -39.53 -6.58 -26.71
C VAL A 5 -38.46 -5.54 -26.37
N THR A 6 -38.63 -4.86 -25.24
CA THR A 6 -37.63 -3.92 -24.73
C THR A 6 -36.83 -4.56 -23.61
N SER A 7 -35.55 -4.75 -23.93
CA SER A 7 -34.44 -4.40 -23.05
C SER A 7 -34.32 -5.21 -21.76
N PHE A 8 -33.79 -6.42 -21.88
CA PHE A 8 -33.10 -7.09 -20.77
C PHE A 8 -31.59 -6.70 -20.71
N ASP A 9 -31.13 -5.85 -21.63
CA ASP A 9 -29.71 -5.51 -21.82
C ASP A 9 -29.32 -4.17 -21.18
N GLU A 10 -30.22 -3.18 -21.07
CA GLU A 10 -29.88 -1.90 -20.41
C GLU A 10 -29.83 -1.98 -18.88
N SER A 11 -30.53 -2.95 -18.27
CA SER A 11 -30.53 -3.12 -16.81
C SER A 11 -29.27 -3.81 -16.28
N LEU A 12 -28.55 -4.54 -17.13
CA LEU A 12 -27.25 -5.13 -16.76
C LEU A 12 -26.09 -4.15 -16.98
N GLN A 13 -26.23 -3.19 -17.89
CA GLN A 13 -25.21 -2.15 -18.11
C GLN A 13 -25.20 -1.07 -17.02
N LYS A 14 -26.32 -0.87 -16.32
CA LYS A 14 -26.45 0.19 -15.29
C LYS A 14 -26.07 -0.26 -13.87
N LEU A 15 -25.84 -1.56 -13.66
CA LEU A 15 -25.58 -2.13 -12.34
C LEU A 15 -24.26 -2.92 -12.27
N VAL A 16 -23.29 -2.55 -13.10
CA VAL A 16 -21.89 -2.79 -12.77
C VAL A 16 -21.36 -1.48 -12.21
N GLU A 17 -21.89 -1.08 -11.05
CA GLU A 17 -21.08 -0.32 -10.10
C GLU A 17 -19.91 -1.25 -9.78
N THR A 18 -18.78 -1.02 -10.45
CA THR A 18 -17.56 -1.71 -10.08
C THR A 18 -17.36 -1.45 -8.59
N PRO A 19 -17.15 -2.47 -7.75
CA PRO A 19 -16.93 -2.27 -6.31
C PRO A 19 -15.67 -1.44 -6.03
N PHE A 20 -14.87 -1.25 -7.07
CA PHE A 20 -13.74 -0.34 -7.14
C PHE A 20 -14.21 0.97 -7.78
N GLY A 21 -13.85 2.10 -7.17
CA GLY A 21 -14.12 3.39 -7.76
C GLY A 21 -13.61 3.50 -9.21
N THR A 22 -14.19 4.42 -9.97
CA THR A 22 -13.92 4.52 -11.42
C THR A 22 -12.67 5.33 -11.74
N SER A 23 -12.12 6.07 -10.77
CA SER A 23 -10.92 6.87 -10.96
C SER A 23 -9.64 6.03 -10.81
N ALA A 24 -8.58 6.42 -11.51
CA ALA A 24 -7.28 5.75 -11.40
C ALA A 24 -6.71 5.79 -9.96
N GLU A 25 -7.09 6.81 -9.18
CA GLU A 25 -6.69 6.97 -7.79
C GLU A 25 -7.49 6.03 -6.87
N GLU A 26 -8.81 5.95 -7.03
CA GLU A 26 -9.66 5.02 -6.28
C GLU A 26 -9.23 3.56 -6.53
N LEU A 27 -8.86 3.22 -7.78
CA LEU A 27 -8.30 1.92 -8.12
C LEU A 27 -6.98 1.64 -7.40
N ARG A 28 -6.09 2.65 -7.29
CA ARG A 28 -4.80 2.51 -6.57
C ARG A 28 -5.01 2.33 -5.07
N ILE A 29 -5.86 3.15 -4.46
CA ILE A 29 -6.21 3.06 -3.03
C ILE A 29 -6.77 1.67 -2.73
N THR A 30 -7.68 1.17 -3.57
CA THR A 30 -8.28 -0.15 -3.34
C THR A 30 -7.29 -1.28 -3.57
N ALA A 31 -6.39 -1.17 -4.55
CA ALA A 31 -5.33 -2.14 -4.78
C ALA A 31 -4.35 -2.19 -3.60
N ILE A 32 -3.97 -1.03 -3.04
CA ILE A 32 -3.11 -0.95 -1.85
C ILE A 32 -3.85 -1.56 -0.65
N GLY A 33 -5.11 -1.21 -0.43
CA GLY A 33 -5.94 -1.80 0.63
C GLY A 33 -6.01 -3.33 0.54
N SER A 34 -6.21 -3.87 -0.66
CA SER A 34 -6.23 -5.32 -0.90
C SER A 34 -4.89 -5.98 -0.57
N LYS A 35 -3.77 -5.32 -0.89
CA LYS A 35 -2.42 -5.82 -0.53
C LYS A 35 -2.17 -5.79 0.98
N ILE A 36 -2.65 -4.76 1.67
CA ILE A 36 -2.57 -4.66 3.13
C ILE A 36 -3.35 -5.80 3.78
N GLU A 37 -4.60 -6.03 3.35
CA GLU A 37 -5.42 -7.12 3.88
C GLU A 37 -4.79 -8.50 3.66
N PHE A 38 -4.25 -8.73 2.46
CA PHE A 38 -3.53 -9.95 2.15
C PHE A 38 -2.31 -10.13 3.08
N ALA A 39 -1.45 -9.10 3.19
CA ALA A 39 -0.25 -9.17 4.03
C ALA A 39 -0.60 -9.39 5.51
N LYS A 40 -1.69 -8.79 6.02
CA LYS A 40 -2.19 -9.01 7.39
C LYS A 40 -2.65 -10.46 7.59
N GLY A 41 -3.37 -11.04 6.63
CA GLY A 41 -3.78 -12.45 6.68
C GLY A 41 -2.58 -13.41 6.62
N GLU A 42 -1.58 -13.08 5.82
CA GLU A 42 -0.34 -13.84 5.75
C GLU A 42 0.46 -13.75 7.06
N LEU A 43 0.58 -12.56 7.64
CA LEU A 43 1.22 -12.33 8.93
C LEU A 43 0.59 -13.20 10.04
N GLN A 44 -0.74 -13.23 10.12
CA GLN A 44 -1.45 -14.11 11.06
C GLN A 44 -1.11 -15.58 10.86
N THR A 45 -0.99 -16.02 9.61
CA THR A 45 -0.63 -17.40 9.27
C THR A 45 0.80 -17.72 9.69
N VAL A 46 1.74 -16.81 9.43
CA VAL A 46 3.15 -16.95 9.82
C VAL A 46 3.30 -17.02 11.33
N GLN A 47 2.62 -16.14 12.07
CA GLN A 47 2.59 -16.16 13.53
C GLN A 47 2.06 -17.48 14.09
N ALA A 48 1.00 -18.03 13.48
CA ALA A 48 0.49 -19.35 13.87
C ALA A 48 1.53 -20.47 13.64
N TYR A 49 2.33 -20.40 12.57
CA TYR A 49 3.40 -21.37 12.35
C TYR A 49 4.56 -21.20 13.32
N ILE A 50 4.97 -19.96 13.62
CA ILE A 50 5.99 -19.65 14.62
C ILE A 50 5.59 -20.25 15.98
N ASP A 51 4.34 -20.03 16.41
CA ASP A 51 3.81 -20.58 17.66
C ASP A 51 3.91 -22.11 17.71
N VAL A 52 3.56 -22.79 16.62
CA VAL A 52 3.59 -24.26 16.54
C VAL A 52 5.03 -24.79 16.55
N VAL A 53 5.95 -24.14 15.83
CA VAL A 53 7.37 -24.50 15.77
C VAL A 53 8.04 -24.33 17.13
N TYR A 54 7.88 -23.16 17.77
CA TYR A 54 8.53 -22.88 19.05
C TYR A 54 7.86 -23.56 20.25
N ALA A 55 6.57 -23.90 20.17
CA ALA A 55 5.92 -24.69 21.21
C ALA A 55 6.36 -26.18 21.22
N GLY A 56 7.19 -26.62 20.28
CA GLY A 56 7.61 -28.02 20.17
C GLY A 56 6.44 -28.97 19.87
N LYS A 57 5.35 -28.46 19.29
CA LYS A 57 4.13 -29.23 18.99
C LYS A 57 4.29 -30.09 17.72
N ILE A 58 5.37 -29.90 16.98
CA ILE A 58 5.73 -30.69 15.80
C ILE A 58 6.78 -31.72 16.21
N VAL A 59 6.45 -33.00 16.04
CA VAL A 59 7.43 -34.09 16.07
C VAL A 59 7.71 -34.47 14.63
N VAL A 60 8.95 -34.28 14.19
CA VAL A 60 9.39 -34.71 12.85
C VAL A 60 10.18 -36.00 12.99
N THR A 61 9.67 -37.06 12.38
CA THR A 61 10.35 -38.35 12.28
C THR A 61 10.84 -38.56 10.86
N THR A 62 12.01 -39.16 10.71
CA THR A 62 12.51 -39.67 9.43
C THR A 62 11.69 -40.90 9.00
N ASP A 63 11.89 -41.34 7.76
CA ASP A 63 11.21 -42.52 7.18
C ASP A 63 11.52 -43.82 7.92
N ASP A 64 12.70 -43.91 8.53
CA ASP A 64 13.13 -45.00 9.41
C ASP A 64 12.60 -44.89 10.85
N GLY A 65 11.81 -43.85 11.15
CA GLY A 65 11.20 -43.61 12.46
C GLY A 65 12.15 -43.05 13.51
N SER A 66 13.39 -42.69 13.14
CA SER A 66 14.27 -41.95 14.04
C SER A 66 13.81 -40.49 14.20
N GLU A 67 14.13 -39.89 15.35
CA GLU A 67 13.83 -38.48 15.58
C GLU A 67 14.78 -37.62 14.76
N LEU A 68 14.22 -36.64 14.03
CA LEU A 68 15.03 -35.63 13.39
C LEU A 68 15.75 -34.80 14.46
N ALA A 69 16.99 -34.37 14.19
CA ALA A 69 17.67 -33.40 15.03
C ALA A 69 16.76 -32.16 15.23
N THR A 70 16.85 -31.49 16.37
CA THR A 70 16.07 -30.26 16.66
C THR A 70 16.45 -29.06 15.79
N ASP A 71 17.64 -29.09 15.18
CA ASP A 71 18.23 -27.97 14.43
C ASP A 71 17.41 -27.50 13.21
N PRO A 72 16.79 -28.36 12.38
CA PRO A 72 15.98 -27.93 11.24
C PRO A 72 14.70 -27.20 11.64
N LEU A 73 14.06 -27.55 12.77
CA LEU A 73 12.91 -26.83 13.28
C LEU A 73 13.30 -25.45 13.83
N ALA A 74 14.46 -25.36 14.49
CA ALA A 74 15.01 -24.06 14.90
C ALA A 74 15.33 -23.17 13.69
N HIS A 75 15.89 -23.73 12.62
CA HIS A 75 16.11 -23.01 11.37
C HIS A 75 14.80 -22.54 10.73
N LEU A 76 13.79 -23.40 10.66
CA LEU A 76 12.46 -23.03 10.16
C LEU A 76 11.85 -21.89 10.97
N GLY A 77 11.94 -21.94 12.31
CA GLY A 77 11.51 -20.85 13.18
C GLY A 77 12.19 -19.53 12.83
N SER A 78 13.52 -19.54 12.63
CA SER A 78 14.26 -18.34 12.21
C SER A 78 13.82 -17.81 10.83
N VAL A 79 13.57 -18.68 9.86
CA VAL A 79 13.08 -18.27 8.53
C VAL A 79 11.70 -17.62 8.65
N LEU A 80 10.80 -18.21 9.44
CA LEU A 80 9.47 -17.67 9.67
C LEU A 80 9.52 -16.32 10.40
N SER A 81 10.36 -16.15 11.42
CA SER A 81 10.52 -14.86 12.10
C SER A 81 11.09 -13.78 11.20
N ASN A 82 12.01 -14.12 10.29
CA ASN A 82 12.50 -13.15 9.30
C ASN A 82 11.39 -12.74 8.32
N TYR A 83 10.54 -13.70 7.94
CA TYR A 83 9.41 -13.43 7.08
C TYR A 83 8.35 -12.55 7.77
N GLU A 84 8.10 -12.80 9.06
CA GLU A 84 7.24 -11.97 9.90
C GLU A 84 7.71 -10.50 9.90
N GLN A 85 9.01 -10.26 10.11
CA GLN A 85 9.56 -8.90 10.09
C GLN A 85 9.39 -8.25 8.71
N MET A 86 9.65 -8.99 7.63
CA MET A 86 9.46 -8.48 6.27
C MET A 86 7.99 -8.09 6.00
N LEU A 87 7.03 -8.87 6.52
CA LEU A 87 5.61 -8.56 6.41
C LEU A 87 5.23 -7.30 7.20
N PHE A 88 5.81 -7.09 8.39
CA PHE A 88 5.62 -5.83 9.13
C PHE A 88 6.10 -4.61 8.33
N ASP A 89 7.32 -4.68 7.78
CA ASP A 89 7.89 -3.59 6.99
C ASP A 89 7.05 -3.32 5.73
N GLN A 90 6.57 -4.39 5.06
CA GLN A 90 5.71 -4.28 3.89
C GLN A 90 4.34 -3.66 4.23
N ILE A 91 3.72 -4.03 5.34
CA ILE A 91 2.44 -3.45 5.78
C ILE A 91 2.63 -1.96 6.07
N ALA A 92 3.68 -1.59 6.80
CA ALA A 92 3.96 -0.19 7.13
C ALA A 92 4.17 0.66 5.87
N GLU A 93 4.95 0.17 4.89
CA GLU A 93 5.16 0.85 3.61
C GLU A 93 3.85 1.03 2.83
N LEU A 94 3.01 -0.02 2.79
CA LEU A 94 1.72 0.07 2.09
C LEU A 94 0.74 1.03 2.80
N GLU A 95 0.70 1.03 4.13
CA GLU A 95 -0.11 1.96 4.92
C GLU A 95 0.34 3.41 4.70
N TYR A 96 1.65 3.66 4.67
CA TYR A 96 2.20 4.96 4.31
C TYR A 96 1.82 5.38 2.88
N GLN A 97 1.97 4.50 1.89
CA GLN A 97 1.57 4.80 0.52
C GLN A 97 0.06 5.10 0.40
N GLN A 98 -0.77 4.40 1.17
CA GLN A 98 -2.21 4.67 1.21
C GLN A 98 -2.51 6.04 1.82
N GLU A 99 -1.84 6.39 2.92
CA GLU A 99 -1.99 7.68 3.60
C GLU A 99 -1.62 8.84 2.67
N MET A 100 -0.50 8.74 1.96
CA MET A 100 -0.05 9.76 0.99
C MET A 100 -1.03 9.99 -0.17
N LEU A 101 -1.84 8.98 -0.52
CA LEU A 101 -2.90 9.11 -1.53
C LEU A 101 -4.19 9.70 -0.94
N LEU A 102 -4.50 9.41 0.32
CA LEU A 102 -5.70 9.91 0.98
C LEU A 102 -5.54 11.34 1.49
N PHE A 103 -4.31 11.70 1.87
CA PHE A 103 -3.94 12.98 2.47
C PHE A 103 -2.63 13.47 1.84
N PRO A 104 -2.65 13.92 0.57
CA PRO A 104 -1.48 14.52 -0.05
C PRO A 104 -1.04 15.76 0.76
N PRO A 105 0.28 16.03 0.86
CA PRO A 105 0.77 17.23 1.53
C PRO A 105 0.22 18.48 0.84
N ASP A 106 -0.17 19.48 1.61
CA ASP A 106 -0.61 20.77 1.08
C ASP A 106 0.58 21.46 0.40
N ASP A 107 0.51 21.67 -0.92
CA ASP A 107 1.50 22.43 -1.72
C ASP A 107 1.37 23.96 -1.48
N GLU A 108 1.26 24.40 -0.23
CA GLU A 108 1.15 25.84 0.11
C GLU A 108 2.10 26.23 1.25
N GLU A 109 3.40 26.33 0.94
CA GLU A 109 4.35 27.23 1.62
C GLU A 109 5.67 27.23 0.83
N ASP A 110 5.76 28.09 -0.19
CA ASP A 110 7.00 28.73 -0.71
C ASP A 110 6.75 29.45 -2.04
N ALA A 111 5.60 30.14 -2.17
CA ALA A 111 5.56 31.29 -3.06
C ALA A 111 6.24 32.44 -2.30
N GLU A 112 7.58 32.48 -2.36
CA GLU A 112 8.32 33.69 -1.98
C GLU A 112 7.75 34.85 -2.80
N ASP A 113 7.00 35.69 -2.10
CA ASP A 113 6.56 37.03 -2.45
C ASP A 113 7.79 37.93 -2.60
N ASP A 114 8.62 37.69 -3.63
CA ASP A 114 9.62 38.67 -4.06
C ASP A 114 8.98 39.60 -5.08
N GLY A 115 8.15 40.47 -4.53
CA GLY A 115 7.54 41.58 -5.19
C GLY A 115 8.55 42.55 -5.82
N LEU A 116 8.13 43.06 -6.98
CA LEU A 116 8.43 44.39 -7.53
C LEU A 116 9.77 44.57 -8.26
N SER A 117 9.70 44.27 -9.56
CA SER A 117 10.40 44.98 -10.64
C SER A 117 10.40 46.51 -10.40
N TYR A 118 11.55 47.07 -10.03
CA TYR A 118 11.82 48.50 -10.21
C TYR A 118 12.64 48.70 -11.49
N ASN A 119 11.93 49.07 -12.57
CA ASN A 119 12.55 49.80 -13.68
C ASN A 119 12.99 51.18 -13.19
N GLN A 120 14.29 51.48 -13.24
CA GLN A 120 14.79 52.86 -13.23
C GLN A 120 15.79 53.05 -14.37
N ASP A 121 15.24 53.32 -15.55
CA ASP A 121 15.88 54.23 -16.50
C ASP A 121 15.60 55.67 -16.04
N THR A 122 16.65 56.43 -15.69
CA THR A 122 16.74 57.87 -15.97
C THR A 122 18.17 58.35 -15.72
N ALA A 123 18.90 58.55 -16.82
CA ALA A 123 20.08 59.39 -16.85
C ALA A 123 19.67 60.86 -16.71
N LEU A 124 20.37 61.66 -15.89
CA LEU A 124 20.58 63.10 -16.11
C LEU A 124 21.67 63.65 -15.16
N THR A 125 22.54 64.46 -15.74
CA THR A 125 23.83 64.99 -15.26
C THR A 125 23.71 66.03 -14.14
N PRO A 126 24.75 66.27 -13.33
CA PRO A 126 24.86 67.51 -12.56
C PRO A 126 25.59 68.60 -13.36
N ARG A 127 24.91 69.74 -13.45
CA ARG A 127 25.39 71.03 -13.96
C ARG A 127 26.33 71.67 -12.93
N THR A 128 27.30 72.42 -13.47
CA THR A 128 28.30 73.27 -12.80
C THR A 128 27.74 74.28 -11.80
N SER A 129 28.50 74.57 -10.74
CA SER A 129 28.85 75.93 -10.28
C SER A 129 30.16 75.88 -9.51
#